data_AF-A0A090T797-F1
#
_entry.id   AF-A0A090T797-F1
#
_cell.length_a   1.000
_cell.length_b   1.000
_cell.length_c   1.000
_cell.angle_alpha   90.00
_cell.angle_beta   90.00
_cell.angle_gamma   90.00
#
_symmetry.space_group_name_H-M   'P 1'
#
loop_
_entity.id
_entity.type
_entity.pdbx_description
1 polymer ?
#
loop_
_entity_poly.entity_id
_entity_poly.type
_entity_poly.pdbx_seq_one_letter_code
_entity_poly.pdbx_strand_id
1 'polypeptide(L)'
;MEIPIEASVNMVEFDGQQYFLAIVRDISERKQKELKVIEAQNLDPLTNLPNRRLLESHLKQLVGECRTKAEKIAFMYVDIDNFKSLNDKHGHVVGDRILTEFAKRLQDFTRQSDLVGRLGGDEFLIVLPGLNSREHVLSIAHHILQVTSHPIDIGESELIPINVSLGATLCDSKISTAFEL
;
A
#
# COMPACT_ATOMS: atom_id res chain seq x y z
N MET A 1 -11.86 -22.41 20.83
CA MET A 1 -10.95 -22.39 19.67
C MET A 1 -11.78 -22.82 18.48
N GLU A 2 -12.00 -21.92 17.51
CA GLU A 2 -12.82 -22.22 16.32
C GLU A 2 -11.90 -22.79 15.23
N ILE A 3 -12.27 -23.95 14.67
CA ILE A 3 -11.51 -24.61 13.60
C ILE A 3 -12.35 -24.51 12.33
N PRO A 4 -11.84 -23.86 11.27
CA PRO A 4 -12.56 -23.81 10.01
C PRO A 4 -12.62 -25.22 9.40
N ILE A 5 -13.84 -25.65 9.08
CA ILE A 5 -14.08 -26.96 8.46
C ILE A 5 -14.77 -26.81 7.11
N GLU A 6 -14.46 -27.74 6.22
CA GLU A 6 -15.23 -28.00 5.01
C GLU A 6 -15.94 -29.33 5.21
N ALA A 7 -17.27 -29.33 5.08
CA ALA A 7 -18.08 -30.52 5.26
C ALA A 7 -18.83 -30.84 3.97
N SER A 8 -18.79 -32.11 3.57
CA SER A 8 -19.58 -32.66 2.48
C SER A 8 -20.43 -33.80 3.02
N VAL A 9 -21.73 -33.74 2.78
CA VAL A 9 -22.66 -34.79 3.21
C VAL A 9 -23.31 -35.35 1.95
N ASN A 10 -23.14 -36.65 1.73
CA ASN A 10 -23.77 -37.37 0.65
C ASN A 10 -24.64 -38.49 1.23
N MET A 11 -25.79 -38.73 0.61
CA MET A 11 -26.61 -39.90 0.94
C MET A 11 -26.12 -41.09 0.11
N VAL A 12 -25.90 -42.22 0.78
CA VAL A 12 -25.47 -43.47 0.17
C VAL A 12 -26.41 -44.59 0.58
N GLU A 13 -26.63 -45.54 -0.30
CA GLU A 13 -27.42 -46.74 -0.01
C GLU A 13 -26.50 -47.93 0.18
N PHE A 14 -26.71 -48.70 1.25
CA PHE A 14 -25.98 -49.93 1.51
C PHE A 14 -26.96 -50.97 2.06
N ASP A 15 -27.02 -52.13 1.40
CA ASP A 15 -27.93 -53.23 1.74
C ASP A 15 -29.42 -52.82 1.84
N GLY A 16 -29.89 -51.97 0.92
CA GLY A 16 -31.28 -51.49 0.87
C GLY A 16 -31.63 -50.43 1.92
N GLN A 17 -30.67 -49.98 2.72
CA GLN A 17 -30.84 -48.96 3.76
C GLN A 17 -30.10 -47.67 3.37
N GLN A 18 -30.71 -46.52 3.62
CA GLN A 18 -30.10 -45.21 3.38
C GLN A 18 -29.23 -44.77 4.56
N TYR A 19 -28.03 -44.28 4.24
CA TYR A 19 -27.05 -43.73 5.17
C TYR A 19 -26.61 -42.35 4.72
N PHE A 20 -26.27 -41.47 5.67
CA PHE A 20 -25.56 -40.24 5.39
C PHE A 20 -24.07 -40.44 5.63
N LEU A 21 -23.28 -40.28 4.57
CA LEU A 21 -21.84 -40.20 4.67
C LEU A 21 -21.44 -38.73 4.79
N ALA A 22 -21.01 -38.34 5.99
CA ALA A 22 -20.45 -37.02 6.25
C ALA A 22 -18.92 -37.10 6.24
N ILE A 23 -18.28 -36.32 5.38
CA ILE A 23 -16.84 -36.08 5.39
C ILE A 23 -16.61 -34.68 5.90
N VAL A 24 -15.84 -34.56 6.98
CA VAL A 24 -15.44 -33.28 7.57
C VAL A 24 -13.93 -33.17 7.46
N ARG A 25 -13.45 -32.09 6.85
CA ARG A 25 -12.02 -31.81 6.68
C ARG A 25 -11.66 -30.52 7.39
N ASP A 26 -10.61 -30.60 8.22
CA ASP A 26 -9.95 -29.42 8.76
C ASP A 26 -9.24 -28.69 7.61
N ILE A 27 -9.60 -27.43 7.40
CA ILE A 27 -9.01 -26.57 6.36
C ILE A 27 -8.11 -25.48 6.94
N SER A 28 -7.69 -25.59 8.21
CA SER A 28 -6.84 -24.62 8.90
C SER A 28 -5.53 -24.38 8.14
N GLU A 29 -4.82 -25.43 7.75
CA GLU A 29 -3.57 -25.28 7.00
C GLU A 29 -3.79 -24.69 5.61
N ARG A 30 -4.89 -25.05 4.93
CA ARG A 30 -5.23 -24.53 3.59
C ARG A 30 -5.49 -23.03 3.68
N LYS A 31 -6.34 -22.61 4.62
CA LYS A 31 -6.62 -21.18 4.87
C LYS A 31 -5.38 -20.41 5.32
N GLN A 32 -4.52 -20.99 6.15
CA GLN A 32 -3.27 -20.35 6.54
C GLN A 32 -2.30 -20.18 5.37
N LYS A 33 -2.21 -21.15 4.46
CA LYS A 33 -1.41 -21.04 3.23
C LYS A 33 -2.00 -20.02 2.27
N GLU A 34 -3.32 -20.01 2.09
CA GLU A 34 -4.02 -19.00 1.28
C GLU A 34 -3.78 -17.58 1.85
N LEU A 35 -3.92 -17.40 3.17
CA LEU A 35 -3.60 -16.14 3.85
C LEU A 35 -2.15 -15.74 3.65
N LYS A 36 -1.20 -16.67 3.79
CA LYS A 36 0.23 -16.40 3.56
C LYS A 36 0.56 -16.05 2.11
N VAL A 37 -0.10 -16.69 1.14
CA VAL A 37 0.05 -16.35 -0.30
C VAL A 37 -0.52 -14.97 -0.58
N ILE A 38 -1.67 -14.67 0.00
CA ILE A 38 -2.32 -13.37 -0.07
C ILE A 38 -1.44 -12.30 0.60
N GLU A 39 -0.86 -12.59 1.77
CA GLU A 39 0.13 -11.76 2.47
C GLU A 39 1.43 -11.57 1.67
N ALA A 40 1.85 -12.58 0.90
CA ALA A 40 3.03 -12.51 0.04
C ALA A 40 2.85 -11.61 -1.20
N GLN A 41 1.62 -11.16 -1.51
CA GLN A 41 1.31 -10.22 -2.61
C GLN A 41 1.03 -8.79 -2.11
N ASN A 42 1.64 -8.40 -1.00
CA ASN A 42 1.40 -7.11 -0.34
C ASN A 42 2.31 -5.96 -0.80
N LEU A 43 3.21 -6.23 -1.73
CA LEU A 43 4.07 -5.23 -2.34
C LEU A 43 3.64 -4.97 -3.78
N ASP A 44 3.81 -3.73 -4.22
CA ASP A 44 3.71 -3.37 -5.63
C ASP A 44 4.89 -4.01 -6.39
N PRO A 45 4.63 -4.83 -7.43
CA PRO A 45 5.68 -5.62 -8.08
C PRO A 45 6.71 -4.78 -8.84
N LEU A 46 6.39 -3.53 -9.18
CA LEU A 46 7.30 -2.64 -9.90
C LEU A 46 8.21 -1.88 -8.92
N THR A 47 7.61 -1.25 -7.91
CA THR A 47 8.31 -0.32 -7.02
C THR A 47 8.77 -0.97 -5.71
N ASN A 48 8.31 -2.18 -5.42
CA ASN A 48 8.53 -2.90 -4.16
C ASN A 48 8.02 -2.14 -2.91
N LEU A 49 7.20 -1.11 -3.10
CA LEU A 49 6.52 -0.42 -2.02
C LEU A 49 5.34 -1.25 -1.50
N PRO A 50 4.92 -1.05 -0.24
CA PRO A 50 3.58 -1.43 0.19
C PRO A 50 2.52 -1.06 -0.84
N ASN A 51 1.74 -2.04 -1.28
CA ASN A 51 0.54 -1.75 -2.05
C ASN A 51 -0.57 -1.22 -1.13
N ARG A 52 -1.68 -0.76 -1.72
CA ARG A 52 -2.84 -0.26 -0.98
C ARG A 52 -3.24 -1.15 0.20
N ARG A 53 -3.27 -2.48 0.00
CA ARG A 53 -3.71 -3.44 1.00
C ARG A 53 -2.77 -3.53 2.20
N LEU A 54 -1.46 -3.56 1.95
CA LEU A 54 -0.46 -3.56 3.02
C LEU A 54 -0.46 -2.23 3.77
N LEU A 55 -0.56 -1.13 3.02
CA LEU A 55 -0.60 0.21 3.61
C LEU A 55 -1.80 0.36 4.55
N GLU A 56 -2.99 -0.10 4.14
CA GLU A 56 -4.19 -0.13 5.00
C GLU A 56 -3.98 -0.93 6.29
N SER A 57 -3.32 -2.09 6.19
CA SER A 57 -3.03 -2.92 7.36
C SER A 57 -2.08 -2.23 8.33
N HIS A 58 -0.98 -1.64 7.83
CA HIS A 58 -0.03 -0.90 8.66
C HIS A 58 -0.65 0.36 9.27
N LEU A 59 -1.49 1.05 8.50
CA LEU A 59 -2.18 2.25 8.96
C LEU A 59 -3.08 1.98 10.17
N LYS A 60 -3.82 0.86 10.17
CA LYS A 60 -4.67 0.48 11.30
C LYS A 60 -3.87 0.34 12.60
N GLN A 61 -2.68 -0.25 12.52
CA GLN A 61 -1.78 -0.35 13.65
C GLN A 61 -1.27 1.04 14.06
N LEU A 62 -0.79 1.84 13.10
CA LEU A 62 -0.23 3.17 13.34
C LEU A 62 -1.23 4.12 14.02
N VAL A 63 -2.48 4.12 13.57
CA VAL A 63 -3.57 4.88 14.19
C VAL A 63 -3.75 4.52 15.66
N GLY A 64 -3.72 3.21 15.99
CA GLY A 64 -3.82 2.73 17.37
C GLY A 64 -2.67 3.24 18.25
N GLU A 65 -1.46 3.26 17.72
CA GLU A 65 -0.26 3.76 18.41
C GLU A 65 -0.33 5.27 18.65
N CYS A 66 -0.61 6.07 17.61
CA CYS A 66 -0.73 7.53 17.75
C CYS A 66 -1.88 7.93 18.68
N ARG A 67 -2.99 7.18 18.67
CA ARG A 67 -4.12 7.41 19.59
C ARG A 67 -3.71 7.27 21.05
N THR A 68 -2.86 6.30 21.36
CA THR A 68 -2.34 6.08 22.71
C THR A 68 -1.43 7.23 23.16
N LYS A 69 -0.68 7.82 22.21
CA LYS A 69 0.28 8.91 22.46
C LYS A 69 -0.30 10.32 22.31
N ALA A 70 -1.57 10.45 21.93
CA ALA A 70 -2.21 11.72 21.56
C ALA A 70 -1.45 12.50 20.46
N GLU A 71 -0.85 11.76 19.53
CA GLU A 71 -0.11 12.31 18.39
C GLU A 71 -1.02 12.41 17.15
N LYS A 72 -0.79 13.41 16.29
CA LYS A 72 -1.51 13.49 15.01
C LYS A 72 -0.76 12.75 13.91
N ILE A 73 -1.47 12.45 12.83
CA ILE A 73 -0.95 11.77 11.64
C ILE A 73 -1.16 12.69 10.45
N ALA A 74 -0.13 12.90 9.64
CA ALA A 74 -0.27 13.54 8.35
C ALA A 74 -0.36 12.51 7.23
N PHE A 75 -1.23 12.77 6.27
CA PHE A 75 -1.35 12.02 5.02
C PHE A 75 -0.95 12.92 3.87
N MET A 76 -0.09 12.43 2.99
CA MET A 76 0.31 13.12 1.77
C MET A 76 0.05 12.23 0.57
N TYR A 77 -0.87 12.68 -0.29
CA TYR A 77 -1.10 12.08 -1.59
C TYR A 77 -0.17 12.71 -2.60
N VAL A 78 0.53 11.89 -3.38
CA VAL A 78 1.53 12.34 -4.34
C VAL A 78 1.25 11.71 -5.69
N ASP A 79 1.26 12.51 -6.75
CA ASP A 79 0.99 12.08 -8.12
C ASP A 79 2.01 12.68 -9.09
N ILE A 80 2.37 11.94 -10.16
CA ILE A 80 3.29 12.42 -11.20
C ILE A 80 2.48 13.07 -12.32
N ASP A 81 2.60 14.39 -12.47
CA ASP A 81 1.76 15.13 -13.41
C ASP A 81 1.95 14.65 -14.86
N ASN A 82 0.85 14.36 -15.54
CA ASN A 82 0.81 13.92 -16.94
C ASN A 82 1.62 12.63 -17.21
N PHE A 83 1.69 11.70 -16.25
CA PHE A 83 2.43 10.44 -16.41
C PHE A 83 2.00 9.64 -17.64
N LYS A 84 0.70 9.65 -17.99
CA LYS A 84 0.22 9.01 -19.23
C LYS A 84 0.90 9.60 -20.48
N SER A 85 1.05 10.91 -20.57
CA SER A 85 1.74 11.55 -21.71
C SER A 85 3.23 11.23 -21.74
N LEU A 86 3.87 11.06 -20.58
CA LEU A 86 5.25 10.57 -20.50
C LEU A 86 5.36 9.14 -21.06
N ASN A 87 4.43 8.26 -20.69
CA ASN A 87 4.34 6.90 -21.24
C ASN A 87 4.11 6.90 -22.75
N ASP A 88 3.18 7.73 -23.25
CA ASP A 88 2.86 7.79 -24.67
C ASP A 88 4.07 8.29 -25.50
N LYS A 89 4.89 9.18 -24.93
CA LYS A 89 6.05 9.78 -25.59
C LYS A 89 7.31 8.89 -25.52
N HIS A 90 7.59 8.29 -24.36
CA HIS A 90 8.85 7.58 -24.10
C HIS A 90 8.67 6.05 -23.97
N GLY A 91 7.44 5.56 -23.98
CA GLY A 91 7.10 4.15 -23.82
C GLY A 91 6.98 3.70 -22.36
N HIS A 92 6.21 2.63 -22.14
CA HIS A 92 5.93 2.09 -20.80
C HIS A 92 7.19 1.65 -20.03
N VAL A 93 8.22 1.14 -20.71
CA VAL A 93 9.48 0.75 -20.06
C VAL A 93 10.15 1.95 -19.40
N VAL A 94 10.08 3.13 -20.02
CA VAL A 94 10.60 4.37 -19.44
C VAL A 94 9.72 4.84 -18.29
N GLY A 95 8.39 4.77 -18.43
CA GLY A 95 7.47 5.06 -17.34
C GLY A 95 7.68 4.19 -16.10
N ASP A 96 7.93 2.89 -16.30
CA ASP A 96 8.22 1.95 -15.22
C ASP A 96 9.50 2.33 -14.45
N ARG A 97 10.52 2.82 -15.16
CA ARG A 97 11.75 3.32 -14.56
C ARG A 97 11.55 4.64 -13.81
N ILE A 98 10.72 5.53 -14.37
CA ILE A 98 10.30 6.76 -13.69
C ILE A 98 9.63 6.42 -12.36
N LEU A 99 8.66 5.50 -12.36
CA LEU A 99 7.96 5.08 -11.14
C LEU A 99 8.91 4.43 -10.12
N THR A 100 9.84 3.59 -10.59
CA THR A 100 10.81 2.90 -9.73
C THR A 100 11.75 3.89 -9.05
N GLU A 101 12.31 4.85 -9.81
CA GLU A 101 13.19 5.87 -9.26
C GLU A 101 12.43 6.85 -8.36
N PHE A 102 11.20 7.21 -8.73
CA PHE A 102 10.33 8.04 -7.90
C PHE A 102 10.03 7.40 -6.55
N ALA A 103 9.66 6.11 -6.55
CA ALA A 103 9.42 5.33 -5.35
C ALA A 103 10.67 5.27 -4.45
N LYS A 104 11.85 5.08 -5.04
CA LYS A 104 13.11 5.07 -4.31
C LYS A 104 13.39 6.43 -3.64
N ARG A 105 13.19 7.54 -4.35
CA ARG A 105 13.35 8.89 -3.78
C ARG A 105 12.41 9.14 -2.60
N LEU A 106 11.18 8.64 -2.66
CA LEU A 106 10.24 8.69 -1.54
C LEU A 106 10.74 7.88 -0.35
N GLN A 107 11.20 6.64 -0.58
CA GLN A 107 11.73 5.78 0.48
C GLN A 107 12.97 6.39 1.16
N ASP A 108 13.91 6.90 0.37
CA ASP A 108 15.15 7.51 0.86
C ASP A 108 14.88 8.78 1.68
N PHE A 109 13.78 9.48 1.41
CA PHE A 109 13.33 10.64 2.18
C PHE A 109 12.67 10.24 3.52
N THR A 110 11.91 9.15 3.53
CA THR A 110 11.11 8.76 4.69
C THR A 110 11.90 8.08 5.79
N ARG A 111 11.44 8.27 7.03
CA ARG A 111 11.97 7.59 8.21
C ARG A 111 11.35 6.21 8.35
N GLN A 112 11.95 5.36 9.17
CA GLN A 112 11.42 4.02 9.47
C GLN A 112 10.01 4.05 10.09
N SER A 113 9.64 5.14 10.78
CA SER A 113 8.30 5.34 11.36
C SER A 113 7.24 5.70 10.32
N ASP A 114 7.68 6.20 9.16
CA ASP A 114 6.79 6.70 8.13
C ASP A 114 6.35 5.53 7.23
N LEU A 115 5.17 5.65 6.64
CA LEU A 115 4.70 4.68 5.65
C LEU A 115 4.72 5.32 4.27
N VAL A 116 5.28 4.62 3.30
CA VAL A 116 5.20 4.96 1.87
C VAL A 116 4.58 3.78 1.16
N GLY A 117 3.60 4.03 0.28
CA GLY A 117 3.01 3.00 -0.56
C GLY A 117 2.58 3.53 -1.91
N ARG A 118 2.49 2.63 -2.88
CA ARG A 118 1.91 2.91 -4.20
C ARG A 118 0.48 2.39 -4.23
N LEU A 119 -0.45 3.26 -4.57
CA LEU A 119 -1.88 2.92 -4.61
C LEU A 119 -2.30 2.32 -5.96
N GLY A 120 -1.59 2.68 -7.02
CA GLY A 120 -1.81 2.26 -8.40
C GLY A 120 -1.37 3.36 -9.36
N GLY A 121 -1.09 3.04 -10.64
CA GLY A 121 -0.67 4.05 -11.62
C GLY A 121 0.53 4.87 -11.16
N ASP A 122 0.37 6.18 -11.16
CA ASP A 122 1.30 7.23 -10.72
C ASP A 122 1.04 7.73 -9.29
N GLU A 123 0.13 7.09 -8.56
CA GLU A 123 -0.37 7.55 -7.26
C GLU A 123 0.36 6.90 -6.08
N PHE A 124 0.88 7.73 -5.19
CA PHE A 124 1.59 7.35 -3.97
C PHE A 124 0.96 7.98 -2.74
N LEU A 125 1.05 7.28 -1.61
CA LEU A 125 0.60 7.76 -0.32
C LEU A 125 1.73 7.68 0.71
N ILE A 126 1.95 8.80 1.39
CA ILE A 126 2.91 8.93 2.49
C ILE A 126 2.13 9.19 3.77
N VAL A 127 2.44 8.44 4.83
CA VAL A 127 1.82 8.57 6.16
C VAL A 127 2.90 8.90 7.17
N LEU A 128 2.75 10.05 7.84
CA LEU A 128 3.73 10.57 8.78
C LEU A 128 3.11 10.65 10.19
N PRO A 129 3.42 9.71 11.09
CA PRO A 129 2.97 9.76 12.47
C PRO A 129 3.75 10.79 13.30
N GLY A 130 3.19 11.21 14.43
CA GLY A 130 3.93 12.00 15.42
C GLY A 130 4.09 13.48 15.06
N LEU A 131 3.29 14.00 14.12
CA LEU A 131 3.37 15.40 13.70
C LEU A 131 2.33 16.24 14.44
N ASN A 132 2.76 17.30 15.13
CA ASN A 132 1.84 18.14 15.93
C ASN A 132 1.63 19.55 15.37
N SER A 133 2.28 19.91 14.26
CA SER A 133 2.24 21.24 13.64
C SER A 133 2.02 21.16 12.13
N ARG A 134 1.12 22.01 11.63
CA ARG A 134 0.85 22.14 10.20
C ARG A 134 2.06 22.69 9.44
N GLU A 135 2.81 23.58 10.06
CA GLU A 135 4.02 24.18 9.50
C GLU A 135 5.09 23.10 9.25
N HIS A 136 5.21 22.13 10.16
CA HIS A 136 6.11 21.00 9.97
C HIS A 136 5.67 20.10 8.80
N VAL A 137 4.38 19.82 8.67
CA VAL A 137 3.81 19.08 7.53
C VAL A 137 4.11 19.79 6.21
N LEU A 138 3.91 21.13 6.16
CA LEU A 138 4.20 21.93 4.97
C LEU A 138 5.70 21.91 4.62
N SER A 139 6.58 22.03 5.62
CA SER A 139 8.03 21.94 5.41
C SER A 139 8.44 20.59 4.81
N ILE A 140 7.85 19.50 5.30
CA ILE A 140 8.10 18.15 4.78
C ILE A 140 7.58 18.02 3.34
N ALA A 141 6.35 18.47 3.09
CA ALA A 141 5.74 18.44 1.76
C ALA A 141 6.58 19.20 0.72
N HIS A 142 7.08 20.39 1.07
CA HIS A 142 7.97 21.16 0.20
C HIS A 142 9.27 20.42 -0.11
N HIS A 143 9.85 19.77 0.90
CA HIS A 143 11.10 19.04 0.71
C HIS A 143 10.90 17.79 -0.16
N ILE A 144 9.77 17.07 0.02
CA ILE A 144 9.39 15.96 -0.86
C ILE A 144 9.29 16.45 -2.30
N LEU A 145 8.50 17.51 -2.56
CA LEU A 145 8.36 18.07 -3.90
C LEU A 145 9.71 18.47 -4.51
N GLN A 146 10.60 19.08 -3.72
CA GLN A 146 11.94 19.44 -4.20
C GLN A 146 12.76 18.21 -4.58
N VAL A 147 12.82 17.19 -3.73
CA VAL A 147 13.62 15.98 -3.98
C VAL A 147 13.04 15.17 -5.14
N THR A 148 11.73 14.99 -5.19
CA THR A 148 11.09 14.13 -6.17
C THR A 148 11.00 14.75 -7.56
N SER A 149 10.91 16.09 -7.67
CA SER A 149 10.83 16.79 -8.97
C SER A 149 12.16 16.91 -9.73
N HIS A 150 13.27 16.38 -9.19
CA HIS A 150 14.51 16.33 -9.95
C HIS A 150 14.31 15.51 -11.24
N PRO A 151 14.95 15.86 -12.36
CA PRO A 151 14.92 15.02 -13.54
C PRO A 151 15.34 13.58 -13.22
N ILE A 152 14.69 12.61 -13.85
CA ILE A 152 15.00 11.19 -13.66
C ILE A 152 15.96 10.76 -14.76
N ASP A 153 17.08 10.16 -14.35
CA ASP A 153 18.03 9.50 -15.24
C ASP A 153 17.46 8.15 -15.67
N ILE A 154 17.09 8.08 -16.94
CA ILE A 154 16.60 6.86 -17.57
C ILE A 154 17.70 6.22 -18.41
N GLY A 155 18.96 6.34 -18.02
CA GLY A 155 20.09 5.78 -18.76
C GLY A 155 20.29 6.48 -20.10
N GLU A 156 21.31 6.02 -20.85
CA GLU A 156 21.64 6.56 -22.18
C GLU A 156 21.94 8.08 -22.20
N SER A 157 22.25 8.67 -21.04
CA SER A 157 22.50 10.11 -20.84
C SER A 157 21.28 11.00 -21.09
N GLU A 158 20.06 10.47 -21.02
CA GLU A 158 18.82 11.25 -21.10
C GLU A 158 18.24 11.50 -19.69
N LEU A 159 17.99 12.77 -19.39
CA LEU A 159 17.31 13.21 -18.17
C LEU A 159 15.89 13.64 -18.50
N ILE A 160 14.90 12.94 -17.94
CA ILE A 160 13.49 13.28 -18.14
C ILE A 160 13.01 14.19 -17.01
N PRO A 161 12.58 15.43 -17.30
CA PRO A 161 11.95 16.27 -16.29
C PRO A 161 10.57 15.69 -15.93
N ILE A 162 10.26 15.70 -14.64
CA ILE A 162 8.95 15.32 -14.12
C ILE A 162 8.40 16.45 -13.25
N ASN A 163 7.09 16.61 -13.24
CA ASN A 163 6.38 17.48 -12.31
C ASN A 163 5.54 16.61 -11.37
N VAL A 164 5.30 17.11 -10.16
CA VAL A 164 4.69 16.34 -9.09
C VAL A 164 3.66 17.20 -8.39
N SER A 165 2.46 16.67 -8.24
CA SER A 165 1.41 17.27 -7.42
C SER A 165 1.35 16.57 -6.06
N LEU A 166 1.15 17.35 -4.98
CA LEU A 166 1.06 16.83 -3.62
C LEU A 166 -0.09 17.50 -2.86
N GLY A 167 -1.01 16.67 -2.35
CA GLY A 167 -2.04 17.07 -1.40
C GLY A 167 -1.70 16.58 0.00
N ALA A 168 -1.82 17.42 1.02
CA ALA A 168 -1.51 17.05 2.41
C ALA A 168 -2.65 17.39 3.37
N THR A 169 -2.93 16.48 4.29
CA THR A 169 -3.89 16.70 5.38
C THR A 169 -3.29 16.26 6.72
N LEU A 170 -3.59 17.00 7.78
CA LEU A 170 -3.14 16.70 9.14
C LEU A 170 -4.36 16.34 9.98
N CYS A 171 -4.34 15.15 10.54
CA CYS A 171 -5.49 14.53 11.15
C CYS A 171 -5.22 14.12 12.59
N ASP A 172 -6.14 14.43 13.49
CA ASP A 172 -6.09 13.89 14.84
C ASP A 172 -6.24 12.36 14.81
N SER A 173 -5.69 11.67 15.80
CA SER A 173 -5.69 10.20 15.93
C SER A 173 -7.06 9.54 16.14
N LYS A 174 -8.16 10.23 15.82
CA LYS A 174 -9.55 9.71 15.86
C LYS A 174 -10.01 9.14 14.52
N ILE A 175 -9.18 9.19 13.48
CA ILE A 175 -9.53 8.70 12.15
C ILE A 175 -9.42 7.17 12.10
N SER A 176 -10.46 6.50 11.57
CA SER A 176 -10.49 5.06 11.35
C SER A 176 -9.79 4.61 10.07
N THR A 177 -9.64 5.50 9.08
CA THR A 177 -9.27 5.16 7.71
C THR A 177 -8.74 6.38 6.93
N ALA A 178 -7.57 6.25 6.27
CA ALA A 178 -7.00 7.32 5.43
C ALA A 178 -7.70 7.51 4.09
N PHE A 179 -8.45 6.51 3.63
CA PHE A 179 -9.06 6.46 2.30
C PHE A 179 -10.47 7.08 2.24
N GLU A 180 -10.93 7.69 3.34
CA GLU A 180 -12.17 8.48 3.41
C GLU A 180 -11.91 10.00 3.35
N LEU A 181 -10.62 10.40 3.22
CA LEU A 181 -10.15 11.77 3.09
C LEU A 181 -9.83 12.09 1.63
#